data_AF-A0A7W8A3N0-F1
#
_entry.id   AF-A0A7W8A3N0-F1
#
_cell.length_a   1.000
_cell.length_b   1.000
_cell.length_c   1.000
_cell.angle_alpha   90.00
_cell.angle_beta   90.00
_cell.angle_gamma   90.00
#
_symmetry.space_group_name_H-M   'P 1'
#
loop_
_entity.id
_entity.type
_entity.pdbx_description
1 polymer ?
#
loop_
_entity_poly.entity_id
_entity_poly.type
_entity_poly.pdbx_seq_one_letter_code
_entity_poly.pdbx_strand_id
1 'polypeptide(L)'
;MTGLIELLLARLPADFTATESDRIRRAYEFAACCHAGRLRKSGEPYITHPVAVAEIALDAGLDSATVCAALLHDVIEDTWCDAVRLRAEFGDEITEMVQNLTEIGHDQAAVADADERVLALRVLDRLHNMRTLQYLDPAKQRRTSRHAVNVTAPLAGRLGLSAIADELESIAHDCLIGPPGGASYQVLALGALFLPAAVRASYLDEWLGELDVLPDRRARTRFVLGLARGVPALAVTLRRPTRGTLTGHVLTVLRWILRTDLRTWTPLTVLLGWMIVEAARTSLGDAAVIAITVPPVLHAGLTRLRRKLGLDKPD
;
A
#
# COMPACT_ATOMS: atom_id res chain seq x y z
N MET A 1 26.91 15.32 -15.82
CA MET A 1 25.69 15.44 -16.65
C MET A 1 25.86 14.88 -18.06
N THR A 2 27.07 14.86 -18.64
CA THR A 2 27.32 14.27 -19.97
C THR A 2 26.98 12.78 -20.10
N GLY A 3 26.99 12.02 -18.99
CA GLY A 3 26.71 10.58 -19.03
C GLY A 3 25.24 10.20 -19.28
N LEU A 4 24.26 11.04 -18.91
CA LEU A 4 22.84 10.69 -19.05
C LEU A 4 22.42 10.60 -20.51
N ILE A 5 22.86 11.55 -21.33
CA ILE A 5 22.56 11.55 -22.76
C ILE A 5 23.24 10.39 -23.48
N GLU A 6 24.49 10.06 -23.14
CA GLU A 6 25.16 8.93 -23.77
C GLU A 6 24.47 7.60 -23.44
N LEU A 7 23.91 7.44 -22.24
CA LEU A 7 23.09 6.27 -21.89
C LEU A 7 21.78 6.22 -22.70
N LEU A 8 21.11 7.36 -22.86
CA LEU A 8 19.89 7.45 -23.68
C LEU A 8 20.19 7.13 -25.15
N LEU A 9 21.24 7.74 -25.71
CA LEU A 9 21.64 7.53 -27.11
C LEU A 9 22.09 6.09 -27.38
N ALA A 10 22.76 5.45 -26.42
CA ALA A 10 23.15 4.04 -26.53
C ALA A 10 21.97 3.07 -26.54
N ARG A 11 20.80 3.50 -26.05
CA ARG A 11 19.55 2.72 -26.06
C ARG A 11 18.70 2.97 -27.31
N LEU A 12 19.09 3.88 -28.20
CA LEU A 12 18.29 4.18 -29.37
C LEU A 12 18.16 2.93 -30.27
N PRO A 13 16.95 2.64 -30.76
CA PRO A 13 16.73 1.60 -31.75
C PRO A 13 17.57 1.79 -33.01
N ALA A 14 17.97 0.69 -33.65
CA ALA A 14 18.87 0.72 -34.82
C ALA A 14 18.25 1.37 -36.08
N ASP A 15 16.93 1.51 -36.11
CA ASP A 15 16.15 2.17 -37.15
C ASP A 15 16.14 3.70 -37.02
N PHE A 16 16.57 4.25 -35.89
CA PHE A 16 16.75 5.71 -35.75
C PHE A 16 17.93 6.16 -36.60
N THR A 17 17.69 7.13 -37.48
CA THR A 17 18.73 7.70 -38.32
C THR A 17 19.72 8.53 -37.50
N ALA A 18 20.90 8.78 -38.07
CA ALA A 18 21.90 9.66 -37.47
C ALA A 18 21.33 11.07 -37.23
N THR A 19 20.48 11.56 -38.13
CA THR A 19 19.81 12.86 -38.02
C THR A 19 18.84 12.90 -36.84
N GLU A 20 18.06 11.83 -36.62
CA GLU A 20 17.15 11.73 -35.48
C GLU A 20 17.90 11.64 -34.16
N SER A 21 18.99 10.87 -34.14
CA SER A 21 19.87 10.77 -32.97
C SER A 21 20.50 12.12 -32.61
N ASP A 22 20.93 12.90 -33.61
CA ASP A 22 21.43 14.27 -33.41
C ASP A 22 20.33 15.21 -32.90
N ARG A 23 19.11 15.10 -33.42
CA ARG A 23 17.95 15.88 -32.96
C ARG A 23 17.64 15.61 -31.48
N ILE A 24 17.70 14.36 -31.04
CA ILE A 24 17.51 13.96 -29.63
C ILE A 24 18.64 14.50 -28.75
N ARG A 25 19.90 14.43 -29.21
CA ARG A 25 21.05 15.01 -28.51
C ARG A 25 20.85 16.52 -28.31
N ARG A 26 20.47 17.25 -29.37
CA ARG A 26 20.18 18.68 -29.30
C ARG A 26 19.01 19.00 -28.36
N ALA A 27 17.95 18.21 -28.37
CA ALA A 27 16.80 18.38 -27.47
C ALA A 27 17.22 18.24 -26.00
N TYR A 28 18.05 17.23 -25.69
CA TYR A 28 18.61 17.06 -24.35
C TYR A 28 19.46 18.25 -23.92
N GLU A 29 20.40 18.69 -24.76
CA GLU A 29 21.30 19.81 -24.44
C GLU A 29 20.50 21.10 -24.22
N PHE A 30 19.47 21.33 -25.04
CA PHE A 30 18.57 22.47 -24.90
C PHE A 30 17.78 22.42 -23.59
N ALA A 31 17.16 21.28 -23.26
CA ALA A 31 16.43 21.09 -22.01
C ALA A 31 17.35 21.25 -20.79
N ALA A 32 18.56 20.66 -20.84
CA ALA A 32 19.55 20.76 -19.77
C ALA A 32 19.99 22.22 -19.53
N CYS A 33 20.11 23.00 -20.61
CA CYS A 33 20.40 24.44 -20.53
C CYS A 33 19.23 25.23 -19.92
N CYS A 34 18.00 24.97 -20.38
CA CYS A 34 16.81 25.68 -19.90
C CYS A 34 16.54 25.44 -18.41
N HIS A 35 16.76 24.20 -17.94
CA HIS A 35 16.58 23.82 -16.54
C HIS A 35 17.86 23.93 -15.69
N ALA A 36 18.91 24.58 -16.19
CA ALA A 36 20.18 24.70 -15.47
C ALA A 36 20.00 25.35 -14.09
N GLY A 37 20.58 24.73 -13.06
CA GLY A 37 20.48 25.19 -11.67
C GLY A 37 19.15 24.88 -10.96
N ARG A 38 18.17 24.28 -11.65
CA ARG A 38 16.93 23.82 -11.02
C ARG A 38 17.07 22.40 -10.47
N LEU A 39 16.43 22.16 -9.33
CA LEU A 39 16.41 20.86 -8.66
C LEU A 39 14.98 20.32 -8.57
N ARG A 40 14.83 18.99 -8.66
CA ARG A 40 13.60 18.28 -8.29
C ARG A 40 13.42 18.30 -6.79
N LYS A 41 12.23 17.90 -6.33
CA LYS A 41 11.96 17.67 -4.90
C LYS A 41 12.81 16.56 -4.28
N SER A 42 13.32 15.63 -5.09
CA SER A 42 14.31 14.63 -4.67
C SER A 42 15.68 15.24 -4.36
N GLY A 43 15.95 16.47 -4.82
CA GLY A 43 17.26 17.12 -4.74
C GLY A 43 18.14 16.90 -5.98
N GLU A 44 17.71 16.08 -6.93
CA GLU A 44 18.44 15.82 -8.18
C GLU A 44 18.29 16.97 -9.19
N PRO A 45 19.23 17.13 -10.14
CA PRO A 45 19.08 18.09 -11.24
C PRO A 45 17.78 17.89 -12.02
N TYR A 46 17.06 18.96 -12.35
CA TYR A 46 15.74 18.83 -12.97
C TYR A 46 15.72 18.01 -14.26
N ILE A 47 16.80 18.07 -15.05
CA ILE A 47 16.96 17.32 -16.31
C ILE A 47 16.78 15.81 -16.15
N THR A 48 16.95 15.24 -14.96
CA THR A 48 16.74 13.79 -14.74
C THR A 48 15.30 13.38 -15.03
N HIS A 49 14.34 14.27 -14.83
CA HIS A 49 12.93 14.00 -15.10
C HIS A 49 12.62 13.92 -16.61
N PRO A 50 12.91 14.95 -17.44
CA PRO A 50 12.71 14.84 -18.89
C PRO A 50 13.44 13.66 -19.52
N VAL A 51 14.67 13.35 -19.06
CA VAL A 51 15.40 12.17 -19.53
C VAL A 51 14.64 10.88 -19.22
N ALA A 52 14.15 10.72 -17.99
CA ALA A 52 13.39 9.53 -17.62
C ALA A 52 12.07 9.39 -18.39
N VAL A 53 11.39 10.50 -18.71
CA VAL A 53 10.20 10.49 -19.58
C VAL A 53 10.57 10.08 -21.00
N ALA A 54 11.70 10.56 -21.53
CA ALA A 54 12.20 10.18 -22.84
C ALA A 54 12.61 8.69 -22.91
N GLU A 55 13.19 8.14 -21.84
CA GLU A 55 13.47 6.70 -21.74
C GLU A 55 12.18 5.88 -21.77
N ILE A 56 11.15 6.31 -21.04
CA ILE A 56 9.83 5.65 -21.09
C ILE A 56 9.24 5.72 -22.50
N ALA A 57 9.40 6.85 -23.20
CA ALA A 57 8.92 7.02 -24.57
C ALA A 57 9.60 6.06 -25.54
N LEU A 58 10.92 5.88 -25.41
CA LEU A 58 11.68 4.89 -26.18
C LEU A 58 11.24 3.46 -25.87
N ASP A 59 11.04 3.13 -24.59
CA ASP A 59 10.60 1.79 -24.18
C ASP A 59 9.17 1.48 -24.65
N ALA A 60 8.34 2.51 -24.83
CA ALA A 60 7.01 2.42 -25.43
C ALA A 60 7.04 2.37 -26.97
N GLY A 61 8.22 2.47 -27.60
CA GLY A 61 8.38 2.41 -29.06
C GLY A 61 7.91 3.67 -29.80
N LEU A 62 7.93 4.83 -29.14
CA LEU A 62 7.52 6.10 -29.75
C LEU A 62 8.62 6.66 -30.66
N ASP A 63 8.21 7.46 -31.65
CA ASP A 63 9.08 8.03 -32.66
C ASP A 63 10.05 9.09 -32.11
N SER A 64 11.07 9.41 -32.91
CA SER A 64 12.11 10.37 -32.55
C SER A 64 11.56 11.77 -32.21
N ALA A 65 10.49 12.20 -32.88
CA ALA A 65 9.82 13.46 -32.60
C ALA A 65 9.17 13.46 -31.21
N THR A 66 8.49 12.39 -30.82
CA THR A 66 7.88 12.25 -29.50
C THR A 66 8.94 12.15 -28.40
N VAL A 67 10.05 11.47 -28.64
CA VAL A 67 11.18 11.42 -27.69
C VAL A 67 11.80 12.80 -27.49
N CYS A 68 11.95 13.59 -28.56
CA CYS A 68 12.39 14.98 -28.45
C CYS A 68 11.39 15.82 -27.64
N ALA A 69 10.08 15.68 -27.91
CA ALA A 69 9.04 16.37 -27.16
C ALA A 69 9.04 15.97 -25.68
N ALA A 70 9.29 14.70 -25.33
CA ALA A 70 9.45 14.24 -23.95
C ALA A 70 10.60 14.94 -23.22
N LEU A 71 11.74 15.14 -23.88
CA LEU A 71 12.87 15.90 -23.32
C LEU A 71 12.53 17.38 -23.10
N LEU A 72 11.63 17.93 -23.92
CA LEU A 72 11.32 19.36 -23.97
C LEU A 72 10.01 19.72 -23.26
N HIS A 73 9.27 18.75 -22.72
CA HIS A 73 7.86 18.93 -22.35
C HIS A 73 7.61 20.04 -21.31
N ASP A 74 8.53 20.23 -20.37
CA ASP A 74 8.44 21.24 -19.31
C ASP A 74 9.15 22.56 -19.64
N VAL A 75 9.81 22.70 -20.80
CA VAL A 75 10.66 23.88 -21.06
C VAL A 75 9.85 25.16 -21.21
N ILE A 76 8.63 25.09 -21.74
CA ILE A 76 7.74 26.25 -21.88
C ILE A 76 7.09 26.61 -20.54
N GLU A 77 6.61 25.61 -19.79
CA GLU A 77 5.88 25.86 -18.54
C GLU A 77 6.80 26.30 -17.40
N ASP A 78 7.97 25.67 -17.27
CA ASP A 78 8.82 25.83 -16.10
C ASP A 78 10.06 26.71 -16.32
N THR A 79 10.34 27.18 -17.53
CA THR A 79 11.57 27.94 -17.82
C THR A 79 11.31 29.28 -18.49
N TRP A 80 12.37 29.94 -18.94
CA TRP A 80 12.30 31.20 -19.67
C TRP A 80 12.05 30.99 -21.17
N CYS A 81 12.06 29.74 -21.67
CA CYS A 81 11.83 29.43 -23.07
C CYS A 81 10.38 29.70 -23.48
N ASP A 82 10.17 30.27 -24.67
CA ASP A 82 8.86 30.43 -25.27
C ASP A 82 8.68 29.54 -26.51
N ALA A 83 7.44 29.45 -27.00
CA ALA A 83 7.11 28.65 -28.17
C ALA A 83 7.78 29.16 -29.46
N VAL A 84 8.07 30.47 -29.55
CA VAL A 84 8.73 31.05 -30.74
C VAL A 84 10.15 30.52 -30.86
N ARG A 85 10.89 30.51 -29.75
CA ARG A 85 12.25 29.98 -29.70
C ARG A 85 12.26 28.47 -29.91
N LEU A 86 11.33 27.73 -29.29
CA LEU A 86 11.24 26.28 -29.48
C LEU A 86 11.00 25.92 -30.95
N ARG A 87 10.10 26.65 -31.63
CA ARG A 87 9.80 26.50 -33.06
C ARG A 87 11.01 26.76 -33.95
N ALA A 88 11.79 27.80 -33.65
CA ALA A 88 13.00 28.12 -34.39
C ALA A 88 14.06 27.00 -34.29
N GLU A 89 14.17 26.33 -33.15
CA GLU A 89 15.17 25.30 -32.89
C GLU A 89 14.77 23.90 -33.38
N PHE A 90 13.50 23.53 -33.19
CA PHE A 90 13.02 22.15 -33.36
C PHE A 90 11.89 22.00 -34.39
N GLY A 91 11.38 23.09 -34.95
CA GLY A 91 10.32 23.10 -35.94
C GLY A 91 8.90 23.03 -35.34
N ASP A 92 7.91 23.09 -36.22
CA ASP A 92 6.50 23.18 -35.84
C ASP A 92 6.00 21.95 -35.10
N GLU A 93 6.27 20.75 -35.63
CA GLU A 93 5.75 19.49 -35.10
C GLU A 93 6.05 19.29 -33.60
N ILE A 94 7.31 19.42 -33.19
CA ILE A 94 7.71 19.25 -31.77
C ILE A 94 7.13 20.37 -30.93
N THR A 95 7.12 21.59 -31.46
CA THR A 95 6.63 22.75 -30.71
C THR A 95 5.14 22.63 -30.44
N GLU A 96 4.35 22.23 -31.43
CA GLU A 96 2.92 22.00 -31.28
C GLU A 96 2.63 20.89 -30.27
N MET A 97 3.39 19.79 -30.27
CA MET A 97 3.24 18.75 -29.25
C MET A 97 3.46 19.29 -27.83
N VAL A 98 4.52 20.08 -27.61
CA VAL A 98 4.85 20.65 -26.29
C VAL A 98 3.82 21.71 -25.86
N GLN A 99 3.36 22.56 -26.79
CA GLN A 99 2.31 23.54 -26.52
C GLN A 99 0.98 22.87 -26.15
N ASN A 100 0.54 21.90 -26.96
CA ASN A 100 -0.71 21.17 -26.73
C ASN A 100 -0.69 20.43 -25.39
N LEU A 101 0.46 19.85 -25.01
CA LEU A 101 0.61 19.20 -23.72
C LEU A 101 0.39 20.18 -22.56
N THR A 102 0.95 21.39 -22.67
CA THR A 102 0.81 22.46 -21.68
C THR A 102 -0.65 22.91 -21.58
N GLU A 103 -1.34 23.08 -22.71
CA GLU A 103 -2.75 23.51 -22.76
C GLU A 103 -3.71 22.46 -22.14
N ILE A 104 -3.52 21.19 -22.46
CA ILE A 104 -4.31 20.06 -21.91
C ILE A 104 -4.06 19.89 -20.40
N GLY A 105 -2.93 20.39 -19.89
CA GLY A 105 -2.66 20.56 -18.46
C GLY A 105 -3.66 21.49 -17.77
N HIS A 106 -4.09 22.55 -18.45
CA HIS A 106 -4.97 23.60 -17.94
C HIS A 106 -6.46 23.29 -18.18
N ASP A 107 -6.80 22.74 -19.35
CA ASP A 107 -8.18 22.40 -19.72
C ASP A 107 -8.31 20.92 -20.10
N GLN A 108 -9.01 20.15 -19.26
CA GLN A 108 -9.27 18.74 -19.53
C GLN A 108 -10.27 18.50 -20.67
N ALA A 109 -11.05 19.51 -21.08
CA ALA A 109 -11.94 19.41 -22.24
C ALA A 109 -11.15 19.29 -23.56
N ALA A 110 -9.90 19.78 -23.60
CA ALA A 110 -9.04 19.71 -24.78
C ALA A 110 -8.52 18.30 -25.11
N VAL A 111 -8.83 17.30 -24.28
CA VAL A 111 -8.39 15.90 -24.47
C VAL A 111 -9.09 15.23 -25.65
N ALA A 112 -10.29 15.67 -26.05
CA ALA A 112 -11.12 14.97 -27.04
C ALA A 112 -10.52 14.97 -28.46
N ASP A 113 -9.83 16.05 -28.84
CA ASP A 113 -9.27 16.26 -30.19
C ASP A 113 -7.73 16.23 -30.21
N ALA A 114 -7.10 15.82 -29.12
CA ALA A 114 -5.65 15.84 -28.99
C ALA A 114 -4.97 14.70 -29.78
N ASP A 115 -3.82 15.02 -30.38
CA ASP A 115 -2.92 14.04 -31.00
C ASP A 115 -2.57 12.92 -29.99
N GLU A 116 -2.67 11.66 -30.42
CA GLU A 116 -2.37 10.49 -29.60
C GLU A 116 -0.95 10.54 -28.99
N ARG A 117 0.02 11.14 -29.70
CA ARG A 117 1.39 11.35 -29.19
C ARG A 117 1.42 12.30 -28.00
N VAL A 118 0.61 13.37 -28.03
CA VAL A 118 0.49 14.32 -26.91
C VAL A 118 -0.18 13.65 -25.70
N LEU A 119 -1.22 12.86 -25.94
CA LEU A 119 -1.87 12.07 -24.89
C LEU A 119 -0.92 11.02 -24.30
N ALA A 120 -0.13 10.36 -25.13
CA ALA A 120 0.91 9.44 -24.69
C ALA A 120 1.92 10.15 -23.80
N LEU A 121 2.51 11.28 -24.23
CA LEU A 121 3.44 12.07 -23.42
C LEU A 121 2.88 12.41 -22.03
N ARG A 122 1.60 12.79 -21.95
CA ARG A 122 0.93 13.05 -20.66
C ARG A 122 0.88 11.81 -19.76
N VAL A 123 0.63 10.64 -20.34
CA VAL A 123 0.66 9.36 -19.63
C VAL A 123 2.09 9.08 -19.13
N LEU A 124 3.11 9.29 -19.97
CA LEU A 124 4.50 8.99 -19.63
C LEU A 124 5.02 9.91 -18.51
N ASP A 125 4.73 11.21 -18.59
CA ASP A 125 5.04 12.17 -17.52
C ASP A 125 4.38 11.73 -16.20
N ARG A 126 3.09 11.39 -16.24
CA ARG A 126 2.40 10.90 -15.04
C ARG A 126 3.04 9.64 -14.49
N LEU A 127 3.45 8.69 -15.33
CA LEU A 127 4.12 7.47 -14.89
C LEU A 127 5.41 7.80 -14.13
N HIS A 128 6.27 8.67 -14.68
CA HIS A 128 7.48 9.06 -13.97
C HIS A 128 7.17 9.78 -12.64
N ASN A 129 6.16 10.64 -12.62
CA ASN A 129 5.69 11.29 -11.40
C ASN A 129 5.16 10.28 -10.36
N MET A 130 4.58 9.16 -10.80
CA MET A 130 4.17 8.05 -9.92
C MET A 130 5.38 7.25 -9.41
N ARG A 131 6.39 6.99 -10.24
CA ARG A 131 7.64 6.32 -9.81
C ARG A 131 8.45 7.10 -8.77
N THR A 132 8.23 8.42 -8.69
CA THR A 132 8.90 9.34 -7.76
C THR A 132 7.97 9.92 -6.69
N LEU A 133 6.80 9.29 -6.50
CA LEU A 133 5.71 9.76 -5.65
C LEU A 133 6.13 10.00 -4.19
N GLN A 134 7.08 9.22 -3.67
CA GLN A 134 7.56 9.27 -2.28
C GLN A 134 8.13 10.63 -1.86
N TYR A 135 8.59 11.45 -2.80
CA TYR A 135 9.12 12.79 -2.52
C TYR A 135 8.04 13.87 -2.38
N LEU A 136 6.77 13.53 -2.57
CA LEU A 136 5.64 14.45 -2.38
C LEU A 136 5.05 14.34 -0.97
N ASP A 137 4.39 15.40 -0.51
CA ASP A 137 3.62 15.35 0.74
C ASP A 137 2.46 14.33 0.65
N PRO A 138 2.07 13.66 1.75
CA PRO A 138 1.07 12.59 1.73
C PRO A 138 -0.28 12.96 1.08
N ALA A 139 -0.70 14.22 1.23
CA ALA A 139 -1.92 14.73 0.59
C ALA A 139 -1.78 14.81 -0.94
N LYS A 140 -0.62 15.25 -1.43
CA LYS A 140 -0.29 15.28 -2.86
C LYS A 140 -0.16 13.87 -3.41
N GLN A 141 0.51 12.97 -2.69
CA GLN A 141 0.62 11.56 -3.08
C GLN A 141 -0.75 10.96 -3.38
N ARG A 142 -1.69 11.04 -2.42
CA ARG A 142 -3.06 10.52 -2.58
C ARG A 142 -3.82 11.15 -3.74
N ARG A 143 -3.65 12.45 -3.97
CA ARG A 143 -4.32 13.15 -5.09
C ARG A 143 -3.76 12.68 -6.42
N THR A 144 -2.43 12.60 -6.55
CA THR A 144 -1.76 12.11 -7.76
C THR A 144 -2.14 10.66 -8.05
N SER A 145 -2.14 9.78 -7.05
CA SER A 145 -2.54 8.37 -7.21
C SER A 145 -4.00 8.20 -7.63
N ARG A 146 -4.93 9.00 -7.08
CA ARG A 146 -6.33 8.99 -7.53
C ARG A 146 -6.48 9.42 -8.98
N HIS A 147 -5.74 10.45 -9.39
CA HIS A 147 -5.76 10.89 -10.78
C HIS A 147 -5.16 9.83 -11.71
N ALA A 148 -4.08 9.17 -11.28
CA ALA A 148 -3.46 8.09 -12.04
C ALA A 148 -4.47 6.96 -12.32
N VAL A 149 -5.16 6.45 -11.30
CA VAL A 149 -6.14 5.35 -11.47
C VAL A 149 -7.41 5.79 -12.20
N ASN A 150 -7.96 6.96 -11.88
CA ASN A 150 -9.27 7.35 -12.41
C ASN A 150 -9.20 7.96 -13.81
N VAL A 151 -8.03 8.46 -14.23
CA VAL A 151 -7.88 9.23 -15.48
C VAL A 151 -6.76 8.65 -16.33
N THR A 152 -5.54 8.56 -15.77
CA THR A 152 -4.36 8.30 -16.59
C THR A 152 -4.20 6.83 -17.00
N ALA A 153 -4.46 5.87 -16.12
CA ALA A 153 -4.41 4.44 -16.45
C ALA A 153 -5.48 4.04 -17.49
N PRO A 154 -6.75 4.49 -17.38
CA PRO A 154 -7.73 4.29 -18.44
C PRO A 154 -7.31 4.90 -19.78
N LEU A 155 -6.69 6.09 -19.76
CA LEU A 155 -6.15 6.71 -20.97
C LEU A 155 -5.00 5.89 -21.57
N ALA A 156 -4.06 5.42 -20.74
CA ALA A 156 -2.97 4.55 -21.18
C ALA A 156 -3.50 3.26 -21.84
N GLY A 157 -4.52 2.63 -21.23
CA GLY A 157 -5.18 1.46 -21.82
C GLY A 157 -5.83 1.74 -23.17
N ARG A 158 -6.47 2.90 -23.33
CA ARG A 158 -7.05 3.33 -24.63
C ARG A 158 -5.99 3.53 -25.73
N LEU A 159 -4.80 3.97 -25.34
CA LEU A 159 -3.66 4.18 -26.25
C LEU A 159 -2.86 2.89 -26.52
N GLY A 160 -3.29 1.74 -25.98
CA GLY A 160 -2.58 0.47 -26.12
C GLY A 160 -1.32 0.35 -25.25
N LEU A 161 -1.10 1.26 -24.31
CA LEU A 161 0.03 1.28 -23.37
C LEU A 161 -0.28 0.44 -22.11
N SER A 162 -0.69 -0.82 -22.30
CA SER A 162 -1.23 -1.65 -21.20
C SER A 162 -0.25 -1.85 -20.04
N ALA A 163 1.03 -2.10 -20.34
CA ALA A 163 2.04 -2.26 -19.29
C ALA A 163 2.21 -1.00 -18.42
N ILE A 164 2.06 0.19 -19.03
CA ILE A 164 2.09 1.46 -18.31
C ILE A 164 0.81 1.66 -17.49
N ALA A 165 -0.35 1.26 -18.03
CA ALA A 165 -1.61 1.29 -17.30
C ALA A 165 -1.54 0.44 -16.03
N ASP A 166 -1.06 -0.81 -16.16
CA ASP A 166 -0.91 -1.75 -15.05
C ASP A 166 0.05 -1.20 -13.98
N GLU A 167 1.17 -0.59 -14.39
CA GLU A 167 2.13 0.00 -13.46
C GLU A 167 1.55 1.21 -12.72
N LEU A 168 0.84 2.10 -13.43
CA LEU A 168 0.15 3.25 -12.82
C LEU A 168 -0.86 2.79 -11.75
N GLU A 169 -1.64 1.75 -12.04
CA GLU A 169 -2.61 1.17 -11.11
C GLU A 169 -1.91 0.55 -9.89
N SER A 170 -0.84 -0.20 -10.10
CA SER A 170 -0.05 -0.84 -9.04
C SER A 170 0.51 0.20 -8.05
N ILE A 171 1.24 1.21 -8.54
CA ILE A 171 1.84 2.25 -7.68
C ILE A 171 0.74 3.04 -6.95
N ALA A 172 -0.36 3.35 -7.64
CA ALA A 172 -1.46 4.08 -7.03
C ALA A 172 -2.19 3.27 -5.96
N HIS A 173 -2.37 1.97 -6.19
CA HIS A 173 -2.93 1.05 -5.22
C HIS A 173 -2.08 1.07 -3.94
N ASP A 174 -0.76 0.85 -4.06
CA ASP A 174 0.18 0.88 -2.93
C ASP A 174 0.08 2.17 -2.11
N CYS A 175 -0.01 3.33 -2.77
CA CYS A 175 -0.16 4.61 -2.09
C CYS A 175 -1.53 4.79 -1.41
N LEU A 176 -2.62 4.41 -2.08
CA LEU A 176 -3.97 4.67 -1.60
C LEU A 176 -4.34 3.75 -0.44
N ILE A 177 -3.88 2.50 -0.53
CA ILE A 177 -4.08 1.45 0.47
C ILE A 177 -3.11 1.63 1.64
N GLY A 178 -1.90 2.14 1.38
CA GLY A 178 -0.81 2.20 2.35
C GLY A 178 -0.16 0.82 2.53
N PRO A 179 1.08 0.77 3.07
CA PRO A 179 1.78 -0.50 3.23
C PRO A 179 1.01 -1.46 4.15
N PRO A 180 1.15 -2.79 3.96
CA PRO A 180 0.73 -3.76 4.96
C PRO A 180 1.45 -3.41 6.28
N GLY A 181 0.70 -2.86 7.25
CA GLY A 181 1.28 -2.32 8.48
C GLY A 181 0.58 -1.09 9.07
N GLY A 182 -0.40 -0.50 8.38
CA GLY A 182 -1.25 0.56 8.96
C GLY A 182 -2.03 0.09 10.21
N ALA A 183 -2.63 1.01 10.96
CA ALA A 183 -3.37 0.68 12.20
C ALA A 183 -4.42 -0.44 11.99
N SER A 184 -5.07 -0.50 10.83
CA SER A 184 -5.97 -1.59 10.45
C SER A 184 -5.27 -2.95 10.37
N TYR A 185 -4.10 -3.03 9.72
CA TYR A 185 -3.27 -4.23 9.67
C TYR A 185 -2.86 -4.68 11.07
N GLN A 186 -2.38 -3.74 11.90
CA GLN A 186 -1.97 -4.04 13.27
C GLN A 186 -3.13 -4.62 14.10
N VAL A 187 -4.33 -4.05 13.97
CA VAL A 187 -5.52 -4.56 14.66
C VAL A 187 -5.91 -5.95 14.17
N LEU A 188 -5.83 -6.23 12.86
CA LEU A 188 -6.13 -7.56 12.31
C LEU A 188 -5.08 -8.60 12.73
N ALA A 189 -3.80 -8.25 12.69
CA ALA A 189 -2.72 -9.12 13.14
C ALA A 189 -2.85 -9.46 14.63
N LEU A 190 -3.17 -8.47 15.47
CA LEU A 190 -3.47 -8.68 16.89
C LEU A 190 -4.74 -9.52 17.08
N GLY A 191 -5.78 -9.28 16.28
CA GLY A 191 -7.00 -10.09 16.27
C GLY A 191 -6.75 -11.56 15.93
N ALA A 192 -5.88 -11.84 14.96
CA ALA A 192 -5.53 -13.19 14.55
C ALA A 192 -4.82 -13.98 15.68
N LEU A 193 -4.19 -13.31 16.65
CA LEU A 193 -3.60 -13.98 17.82
C LEU A 193 -4.63 -14.74 18.66
N PHE A 194 -5.90 -14.32 18.64
CA PHE A 194 -6.99 -15.02 19.33
C PHE A 194 -7.40 -16.34 18.65
N LEU A 195 -7.08 -16.52 17.36
CA LEU A 195 -7.35 -17.75 16.62
C LEU A 195 -6.33 -18.87 16.98
N PRO A 196 -6.71 -20.15 16.78
CA PRO A 196 -5.76 -21.27 16.89
C PRO A 196 -4.57 -21.10 15.93
N ALA A 197 -3.37 -21.44 16.40
CA ALA A 197 -2.14 -21.26 15.62
C ALA A 197 -2.19 -21.95 14.25
N ALA A 198 -2.83 -23.12 14.16
CA ALA A 198 -2.94 -23.92 12.94
C ALA A 198 -3.70 -23.22 11.79
N VAL A 199 -4.60 -22.29 12.11
CA VAL A 199 -5.45 -21.61 11.10
C VAL A 199 -5.19 -20.10 11.03
N ARG A 200 -4.38 -19.56 11.94
CA ARG A 200 -4.10 -18.12 12.08
C ARG A 200 -3.59 -17.49 10.79
N ALA A 201 -2.62 -18.13 10.14
CA ALA A 201 -2.00 -17.58 8.94
C ALA A 201 -3.01 -17.48 7.78
N SER A 202 -3.81 -18.53 7.57
CA SER A 202 -4.81 -18.58 6.50
C SER A 202 -5.90 -17.52 6.67
N TYR A 203 -6.42 -17.33 7.90
CA TYR A 203 -7.43 -16.31 8.15
C TYR A 203 -6.87 -14.89 8.11
N LEU A 204 -5.62 -14.70 8.56
CA LEU A 204 -4.98 -13.39 8.46
C LEU A 204 -4.78 -12.99 7.00
N ASP A 205 -4.32 -13.92 6.15
CA ASP A 205 -4.16 -13.70 4.72
C ASP A 205 -5.50 -13.34 4.05
N GLU A 206 -6.57 -14.08 4.35
CA GLU A 206 -7.92 -13.80 3.87
C GLU A 206 -8.42 -12.40 4.29
N TRP A 207 -8.28 -12.03 5.56
CA TRP A 207 -8.73 -10.72 6.04
C TRP A 207 -7.91 -9.56 5.48
N LEU A 208 -6.61 -9.77 5.24
CA LEU A 208 -5.76 -8.78 4.61
C LEU A 208 -6.14 -8.59 3.14
N GLY A 209 -6.38 -9.69 2.41
CA GLY A 209 -6.91 -9.63 1.05
C GLY A 209 -8.23 -8.87 0.96
N GLU A 210 -9.17 -9.13 1.87
CA GLU A 210 -10.42 -8.37 1.91
C GLU A 210 -10.22 -6.89 2.26
N LEU A 211 -9.30 -6.58 3.19
CA LEU A 211 -8.98 -5.20 3.57
C LEU A 211 -8.42 -4.40 2.38
N ASP A 212 -7.63 -5.05 1.53
CA ASP A 212 -6.98 -4.44 0.36
C ASP A 212 -7.96 -4.18 -0.78
N VAL A 213 -9.05 -4.94 -0.90
CA VAL A 213 -10.08 -4.64 -1.91
C VAL A 213 -10.97 -3.45 -1.51
N LEU A 214 -10.92 -2.98 -0.27
CA LEU A 214 -11.82 -1.92 0.21
C LEU A 214 -11.41 -0.51 -0.28
N PRO A 215 -12.37 0.25 -0.86
CA PRO A 215 -12.09 1.48 -1.62
C PRO A 215 -11.77 2.70 -0.74
N ASP A 216 -12.21 2.74 0.52
CA ASP A 216 -12.07 3.91 1.38
C ASP A 216 -11.82 3.59 2.87
N ARG A 217 -11.36 4.60 3.61
CA ARG A 217 -11.03 4.48 5.04
C ARG A 217 -12.22 4.12 5.92
N ARG A 218 -13.44 4.58 5.60
CA ARG A 218 -14.65 4.26 6.38
C ARG A 218 -15.05 2.81 6.16
N ALA A 219 -14.95 2.30 4.94
CA ALA A 219 -15.17 0.90 4.61
C ALA A 219 -14.20 0.00 5.38
N ARG A 220 -12.91 0.34 5.37
CA ARG A 220 -11.88 -0.38 6.15
C ARG A 220 -12.12 -0.33 7.65
N THR A 221 -12.49 0.83 8.19
CA THR A 221 -12.80 0.98 9.62
C THR A 221 -13.99 0.10 10.01
N ARG A 222 -15.06 0.09 9.20
CA ARG A 222 -16.22 -0.77 9.43
C ARG A 222 -15.86 -2.25 9.37
N PHE A 223 -15.04 -2.64 8.40
CA PHE A 223 -14.56 -4.00 8.24
C PHE A 223 -13.76 -4.48 9.46
N VAL A 224 -12.74 -3.72 9.86
CA VAL A 224 -11.93 -4.02 11.05
C VAL A 224 -12.78 -4.08 12.31
N LEU A 225 -13.74 -3.17 12.50
CA LEU A 225 -14.66 -3.19 13.63
C LEU A 225 -15.65 -4.37 13.59
N GLY A 226 -16.00 -4.85 12.41
CA GLY A 226 -16.82 -6.05 12.22
C GLY A 226 -16.03 -7.30 12.63
N LEU A 227 -14.82 -7.46 12.12
CA LEU A 227 -13.91 -8.55 12.48
C LEU A 227 -13.59 -8.54 13.97
N ALA A 228 -13.23 -7.40 14.55
CA ALA A 228 -12.94 -7.30 15.98
C ALA A 228 -14.12 -7.81 16.87
N ARG A 229 -15.37 -7.65 16.42
CA ARG A 229 -16.56 -8.20 17.10
C ARG A 229 -16.77 -9.69 16.84
N GLY A 230 -16.46 -10.18 15.64
CA GLY A 230 -16.69 -11.57 15.23
C GLY A 230 -15.60 -12.55 15.64
N VAL A 231 -14.34 -12.10 15.71
CA VAL A 231 -13.16 -12.93 16.00
C VAL A 231 -13.29 -13.77 17.29
N PRO A 232 -13.82 -13.26 18.41
CA PRO A 232 -14.00 -14.08 19.61
C PRO A 232 -14.94 -15.29 19.39
N ALA A 233 -16.06 -15.09 18.70
CA ALA A 233 -17.00 -16.17 18.41
C ALA A 233 -16.39 -17.20 17.43
N LEU A 234 -15.69 -16.72 16.41
CA LEU A 234 -14.96 -17.55 15.45
C LEU A 234 -13.84 -18.36 16.13
N ALA A 235 -13.10 -17.75 17.05
CA ALA A 235 -12.07 -18.45 17.82
C ALA A 235 -12.67 -19.59 18.65
N VAL A 236 -13.86 -19.41 19.22
CA VAL A 236 -14.57 -20.45 20.00
C VAL A 236 -15.06 -21.59 19.09
N THR A 237 -15.58 -21.28 17.91
CA THR A 237 -16.06 -22.33 16.97
C THR A 237 -14.90 -23.17 16.45
N LEU A 238 -13.79 -22.54 16.06
CA LEU A 238 -12.60 -23.20 15.52
C LEU A 238 -11.83 -24.02 16.57
N ARG A 239 -12.02 -23.75 17.87
CA ARG A 239 -11.41 -24.52 18.97
C ARG A 239 -12.20 -25.76 19.39
N ARG A 240 -13.37 -26.04 18.79
CA ARG A 240 -14.16 -27.22 19.16
C ARG A 240 -13.52 -28.50 18.59
N PRO A 241 -13.11 -29.47 19.44
CA PRO A 241 -12.67 -30.76 18.95
C PRO A 241 -13.84 -31.49 18.30
N THR A 242 -13.57 -32.15 17.18
CA THR A 242 -14.46 -33.09 16.51
C THR A 242 -15.02 -34.10 17.52
N ARG A 243 -16.33 -34.37 17.41
CA ARG A 243 -17.13 -35.16 18.35
C ARG A 243 -16.53 -36.57 18.56
N GLY A 244 -16.17 -36.86 19.81
CA GLY A 244 -16.01 -38.22 20.32
C GLY A 244 -15.29 -38.20 21.67
N THR A 245 -15.92 -38.75 22.72
CA THR A 245 -15.33 -39.10 24.04
C THR A 245 -15.23 -38.05 25.18
N LEU A 246 -15.72 -36.81 25.05
CA LEU A 246 -15.61 -35.82 26.15
C LEU A 246 -16.70 -35.91 27.25
N THR A 247 -17.84 -36.55 27.01
CA THR A 247 -18.97 -36.52 27.96
C THR A 247 -18.70 -37.31 29.24
N GLY A 248 -17.91 -38.39 29.17
CA GLY A 248 -17.61 -39.24 30.33
C GLY A 248 -16.58 -38.63 31.28
N HIS A 249 -15.49 -38.06 30.75
CA HIS A 249 -14.36 -37.61 31.58
C HIS A 249 -14.64 -36.26 32.25
N VAL A 250 -15.36 -35.36 31.58
CA VAL A 250 -15.76 -34.07 32.15
C VAL A 250 -16.71 -34.25 33.34
N LEU A 251 -17.65 -35.20 33.27
CA LEU A 251 -18.55 -35.52 34.38
C LEU A 251 -17.81 -36.15 35.58
N THR A 252 -16.78 -36.94 35.33
CA THR A 252 -15.94 -37.54 36.39
C THR A 252 -15.08 -36.50 37.10
N VAL A 253 -14.46 -35.58 36.34
CA VAL A 253 -13.65 -34.48 36.88
C VAL A 253 -14.54 -33.48 37.63
N LEU A 254 -15.73 -33.14 37.11
CA LEU A 254 -16.68 -32.28 37.83
C LEU A 254 -17.16 -32.93 39.14
N ARG A 255 -17.48 -34.23 39.15
CA ARG A 255 -17.86 -34.95 40.38
C ARG A 255 -16.72 -35.03 41.39
N TRP A 256 -15.48 -35.13 40.93
CA TRP A 256 -14.30 -35.10 41.80
C TRP A 256 -14.12 -33.70 42.41
N ILE A 257 -14.13 -32.64 41.60
CA ILE A 257 -13.98 -31.24 42.04
C ILE A 257 -15.09 -30.84 43.03
N LEU A 258 -16.35 -31.24 42.78
CA LEU A 258 -17.48 -30.97 43.66
C LEU A 258 -17.44 -31.74 44.99
N ARG A 259 -16.62 -32.80 45.11
CA ARG A 259 -16.45 -33.61 46.32
C ARG A 259 -15.19 -33.27 47.12
N THR A 260 -14.28 -32.43 46.61
CA THR A 260 -13.00 -32.19 47.29
C THR A 260 -13.07 -30.95 48.17
N ASP A 261 -12.73 -31.10 49.45
CA ASP A 261 -12.74 -30.03 50.45
C ASP A 261 -11.68 -28.95 50.13
N LEU A 262 -11.97 -27.69 50.45
CA LEU A 262 -11.19 -26.49 50.08
C LEU A 262 -9.73 -26.52 50.58
N ARG A 263 -9.39 -27.41 51.51
CA ARG A 263 -8.03 -27.58 52.05
C ARG A 263 -7.06 -28.32 51.13
N THR A 264 -7.51 -29.01 50.07
CA THR A 264 -6.63 -29.73 49.13
C THR A 264 -6.23 -28.93 47.89
N TRP A 265 -6.50 -27.61 47.86
CA TRP A 265 -6.18 -26.74 46.72
C TRP A 265 -4.70 -26.30 46.65
N THR A 266 -3.88 -26.72 47.62
CA THR A 266 -2.42 -26.51 47.68
C THR A 266 -1.69 -26.82 46.37
N PRO A 267 -1.97 -27.92 45.63
CA PRO A 267 -1.30 -28.21 44.36
C PRO A 267 -1.64 -27.19 43.25
N LEU A 268 -2.86 -26.65 43.25
CA LEU A 268 -3.29 -25.67 42.25
C LEU A 268 -2.63 -24.31 42.49
N THR A 269 -2.34 -23.97 43.75
CA THR A 269 -1.58 -22.76 44.09
C THR A 269 -0.13 -22.83 43.60
N VAL A 270 0.48 -24.03 43.58
CA VAL A 270 1.82 -24.25 43.03
C VAL A 270 1.81 -24.07 41.50
N LEU A 271 0.79 -24.60 40.81
CA LEU A 271 0.63 -24.43 39.37
C LEU A 271 0.40 -22.95 38.98
N LEU A 272 -0.44 -22.25 39.74
CA LEU A 272 -0.69 -20.82 39.55
C LEU A 272 0.55 -19.97 39.84
N GLY A 273 1.31 -20.30 40.88
CA GLY A 273 2.59 -19.66 41.18
C GLY A 273 3.61 -19.86 40.06
N TRP A 274 3.72 -21.06 39.51
CA TRP A 274 4.58 -21.34 38.36
C TRP A 274 4.18 -20.54 37.13
N MET A 275 2.88 -20.44 36.83
CA MET A 275 2.38 -19.64 35.70
C MET A 275 2.67 -18.14 35.86
N ILE A 276 2.58 -17.59 37.08
CA ILE A 276 2.90 -16.18 37.35
C ILE A 276 4.40 -15.93 37.18
N VAL A 277 5.26 -16.83 37.66
CA VAL A 277 6.72 -16.72 37.53
C VAL A 277 7.16 -16.82 36.06
N GLU A 278 6.55 -17.71 35.29
CA GLU A 278 6.86 -17.87 33.86
C GLU A 278 6.39 -16.66 33.04
N ALA A 279 5.22 -16.09 33.35
CA ALA A 279 4.75 -14.85 32.73
C ALA A 279 5.61 -13.63 33.11
N ALA A 280 6.15 -13.58 34.34
CA ALA A 280 7.01 -12.49 34.79
C ALA A 280 8.38 -12.46 34.09
N ARG A 281 8.81 -13.57 33.47
CA ARG A 281 10.05 -13.64 32.68
C ARG A 281 9.93 -12.92 31.34
N THR A 282 8.73 -12.75 30.82
CA THR A 282 8.47 -12.12 29.52
C THR A 282 7.84 -10.73 29.66
N SER A 283 7.03 -10.48 30.69
CA SER A 283 6.36 -9.18 30.92
C SER A 283 5.82 -9.06 32.35
N LEU A 284 6.19 -7.99 33.06
CA LEU A 284 5.67 -7.68 34.41
C LEU A 284 4.15 -7.41 34.42
N GLY A 285 3.60 -6.94 33.30
CA GLY A 285 2.17 -6.66 33.15
C GLY A 285 1.32 -7.94 33.10
N ASP A 286 1.79 -8.96 32.39
CA ASP A 286 1.04 -10.22 32.22
C ASP A 286 1.01 -11.04 33.51
N ALA A 287 2.10 -11.00 34.28
CA ALA A 287 2.15 -11.59 35.62
C ALA A 287 1.14 -10.93 36.59
N ALA A 288 0.99 -9.61 36.53
CA ALA A 288 0.05 -8.87 37.37
C ALA A 288 -1.42 -9.19 37.01
N VAL A 289 -1.74 -9.34 35.73
CA VAL A 289 -3.08 -9.73 35.27
C VAL A 289 -3.44 -11.13 35.77
N ILE A 290 -2.53 -12.10 35.70
CA ILE A 290 -2.79 -13.47 36.20
C ILE A 290 -3.00 -13.45 37.73
N ALA A 291 -2.19 -12.68 38.47
CA ALA A 291 -2.29 -12.57 39.93
C ALA A 291 -3.61 -11.90 40.39
N ILE A 292 -4.09 -10.88 39.67
CA ILE A 292 -5.27 -10.09 40.05
C ILE A 292 -6.58 -10.77 39.62
N THR A 293 -6.59 -11.45 38.46
CA THR A 293 -7.85 -11.89 37.83
C THR A 293 -8.27 -13.29 38.26
N VAL A 294 -7.31 -14.18 38.53
CA VAL A 294 -7.62 -15.61 38.73
C VAL A 294 -8.27 -15.91 40.10
N PRO A 295 -7.81 -15.38 41.25
CA PRO A 295 -8.40 -15.71 42.55
C PRO A 295 -9.88 -15.27 42.72
N PRO A 296 -10.29 -14.03 42.33
CA PRO A 296 -11.66 -13.56 42.54
C PRO A 296 -12.68 -14.21 41.60
N VAL A 297 -12.30 -14.51 40.35
CA VAL A 297 -13.21 -15.09 39.34
C VAL A 297 -13.50 -16.56 39.66
N LEU A 298 -12.50 -17.31 40.14
CA LEU A 298 -12.71 -18.67 40.64
C LEU A 298 -13.61 -18.68 41.87
N HIS A 299 -13.40 -17.76 42.83
CA HIS A 299 -14.22 -17.67 44.03
C HIS A 299 -15.68 -17.31 43.71
N ALA A 300 -15.90 -16.33 42.81
CA ALA A 300 -17.23 -15.91 42.36
C ALA A 300 -17.95 -16.99 41.52
N GLY A 301 -17.21 -17.73 40.71
CA GLY A 301 -17.73 -18.87 39.94
C GLY A 301 -18.18 -20.01 40.85
N LEU A 302 -17.35 -20.38 41.83
CA LEU A 302 -17.65 -21.45 42.79
C LEU A 302 -18.81 -21.08 43.72
N THR A 303 -18.91 -19.85 44.22
CA THR A 303 -20.06 -19.41 45.04
C THR A 303 -21.36 -19.33 44.26
N ARG A 304 -21.34 -18.95 42.97
CA ARG A 304 -22.54 -19.03 42.12
C ARG A 304 -22.97 -20.47 41.85
N LEU A 305 -22.01 -21.37 41.65
CA LEU A 305 -22.30 -22.78 41.39
C LEU A 305 -22.84 -23.48 42.64
N ARG A 306 -22.29 -23.18 43.81
CA ARG A 306 -22.72 -23.71 45.11
C ARG A 306 -24.16 -23.30 45.46
N ARG A 307 -24.51 -22.02 45.23
CA ARG A 307 -25.90 -21.52 45.34
C ARG A 307 -26.86 -22.21 44.38
N LYS A 308 -26.47 -22.40 43.12
CA LYS A 308 -27.31 -23.08 42.12
C LYS A 308 -27.55 -24.56 42.42
N LEU A 309 -26.63 -25.20 43.14
CA LEU A 309 -26.71 -26.62 43.50
C LEU A 309 -27.30 -26.86 44.90
N GLY A 310 -27.69 -25.81 45.63
CA GLY A 310 -28.33 -25.92 46.94
C GLY A 310 -27.40 -26.38 48.07
N LEU A 311 -26.07 -26.27 47.89
CA LEU A 311 -25.04 -26.76 48.81
C LEU A 311 -24.66 -25.74 49.91
N ASP A 312 -25.54 -24.76 50.15
CA ASP A 312 -25.35 -23.67 51.12
C ASP A 312 -26.23 -23.81 52.39
N LYS A 313 -26.84 -24.96 52.63
CA LYS A 313 -27.47 -25.19 53.95
C LYS A 313 -26.39 -25.54 54.99
N PRO A 314 -26.37 -24.86 56.15
CA PRO A 314 -25.57 -25.31 57.27
C PRO A 314 -26.20 -26.57 57.89
N ASP A 315 -25.36 -27.56 58.20
CA ASP A 315 -25.63 -28.48 59.32
C ASP A 315 -25.31 -27.76 60.64
#